data_AF-A0A702LHK7-F1
#
_entry.id   AF-A0A702LHK7-F1
#
_cell.length_a   1.000
_cell.length_b   1.000
_cell.length_c   1.000
_cell.angle_alpha   90.00
_cell.angle_beta   90.00
_cell.angle_gamma   90.00
#
_symmetry.space_group_name_H-M   'P 1'
#
loop_
_entity.id
_entity.type
_entity.pdbx_description
1 polymer ?
#
loop_
_entity_poly.entity_id
_entity_poly.type
_entity_poly.pdbx_seq_one_letter_code
_entity_poly.pdbx_strand_id
1 'polypeptide(L)'
;MINPNKPLSQKALAGASFLRMHAKAMAGDDDFFVAIMSEPHTIAANAIEQLVKENAELRAQLIAFQKAANTTVAFDPAKKDSEHTWYTTFAKGARVCLRAHPYQRGTVSNTRIDDRHGHLIFVCFESEFEEDRWVKARNLELVPGK
;
A
#
# COMPACT_ATOMS: atom_id res chain seq x y z
N MET A 1 13.16 5.50 31.39
CA MET A 1 11.93 4.94 30.79
C MET A 1 11.56 5.75 29.55
N ILE A 2 11.30 5.09 28.41
CA ILE A 2 10.88 5.77 27.17
C ILE A 2 9.40 6.17 27.31
N ASN A 3 9.07 7.45 27.09
CA ASN A 3 7.71 7.97 27.24
C ASN A 3 6.74 7.30 26.23
N PRO A 4 5.64 6.69 26.68
CA PRO A 4 4.69 5.99 25.82
C PRO A 4 3.91 6.91 24.87
N ASN A 5 3.86 8.22 25.12
CA ASN A 5 3.11 9.17 24.31
C ASN A 5 3.92 9.75 23.14
N LYS A 6 5.20 9.38 23.02
CA LYS A 6 6.04 9.84 21.91
C LYS A 6 5.78 9.07 20.60
N PRO A 7 5.96 9.70 19.43
CA PRO A 7 5.89 9.01 18.16
C PRO A 7 6.94 7.90 18.08
N LEU A 8 6.65 6.86 17.31
CA LEU A 8 7.50 5.66 17.20
C LEU A 8 8.96 6.00 16.83
N SER A 9 9.18 6.97 15.94
CA SER A 9 10.52 7.44 15.56
C SER A 9 11.31 7.98 16.76
N GLN A 10 10.69 8.78 17.62
CA GLN A 10 11.35 9.30 18.82
C GLN A 10 11.60 8.21 19.87
N LYS A 11 10.71 7.22 19.98
CA LYS A 11 10.92 6.06 20.85
C LYS A 11 12.10 5.21 20.35
N ALA A 12 12.16 4.97 19.04
CA ALA A 12 13.24 4.23 18.40
C ALA A 12 14.59 4.95 18.59
N LEU A 13 14.65 6.27 18.37
CA LEU A 13 15.85 7.07 18.63
C LEU A 13 16.26 7.06 20.11
N ALA A 14 15.30 7.12 21.03
CA ALA A 14 15.60 6.99 22.47
C ALA A 14 16.17 5.60 22.80
N GLY A 15 15.67 4.54 22.17
CA GLY A 15 16.23 3.20 22.25
C GLY A 15 17.65 3.09 21.69
N ALA A 16 17.92 3.69 20.53
CA ALA A 16 19.26 3.73 19.95
C ALA A 16 20.26 4.48 20.85
N SER A 17 19.87 5.63 21.41
CA SER A 17 20.69 6.36 22.37
C SER A 17 20.99 5.55 23.63
N PHE A 18 19.99 4.81 24.13
CA PHE A 18 20.17 3.90 25.26
C PHE A 18 21.16 2.78 24.94
N LEU A 19 21.04 2.14 23.77
CA LEU A 19 21.97 1.10 23.31
C LEU A 19 23.40 1.64 23.16
N ARG A 20 23.60 2.85 22.64
CA ARG A 20 24.92 3.49 22.56
C ARG A 20 25.54 3.75 23.92
N MET A 21 24.74 4.21 24.88
CA MET A 21 25.20 4.44 26.25
C MET A 21 25.64 3.12 26.87
N HIS A 22 24.86 2.05 26.70
CA HIS A 22 25.22 0.71 27.18
C HIS A 22 26.47 0.16 26.48
N ALA A 23 26.60 0.32 25.16
CA ALA A 23 27.79 -0.09 24.43
C ALA A 23 29.06 0.57 24.99
N LYS A 24 29.02 1.87 25.27
CA LYS A 24 30.15 2.60 25.87
C LYS A 24 30.50 2.10 27.26
N ALA A 25 29.50 1.79 28.09
CA ALA A 25 29.73 1.23 29.41
C ALA A 25 30.37 -0.18 29.32
N MET A 26 29.86 -1.03 28.42
CA MET A 26 30.38 -2.38 28.20
C MET A 26 31.81 -2.39 27.66
N ALA A 27 32.15 -1.46 26.76
CA ALA A 27 33.48 -1.39 26.15
C ALA A 27 34.62 -1.16 27.17
N GLY A 28 34.30 -0.56 28.32
CA GLY A 28 35.26 -0.31 29.40
C GLY A 28 35.16 -1.30 30.57
N ASP A 29 34.39 -2.38 30.41
CA ASP A 29 34.24 -3.41 31.42
C ASP A 29 35.42 -4.39 31.40
N ASP A 30 35.87 -4.83 32.58
CA ASP A 30 36.99 -5.75 32.73
C ASP A 30 36.60 -7.20 32.38
N ASP A 31 35.31 -7.53 32.40
CA ASP A 31 34.82 -8.83 31.93
C ASP A 31 34.78 -8.87 30.40
N PHE A 32 35.65 -9.69 29.81
CA PHE A 32 35.72 -9.92 28.37
C PHE A 32 34.35 -10.25 27.75
N PHE A 33 33.52 -11.06 28.42
CA PHE A 33 32.20 -11.43 27.90
C PHE A 33 31.23 -10.26 27.88
N VAL A 34 31.43 -9.27 28.76
CA VAL A 34 30.66 -8.01 28.75
C VAL A 34 31.20 -7.09 27.67
N ALA A 35 32.52 -6.95 27.55
CA ALA A 35 33.16 -6.10 26.56
C ALA A 35 32.78 -6.45 25.12
N ILE A 36 32.73 -7.75 24.77
CA ILE A 36 32.34 -8.20 23.41
C ILE A 36 30.90 -7.82 23.03
N MET A 37 30.03 -7.54 24.01
CA MET A 37 28.65 -7.15 23.75
C MET A 37 28.49 -5.69 23.33
N SER A 38 29.54 -4.87 23.49
CA SER A 38 29.55 -3.46 23.09
C SER A 38 29.30 -3.27 21.59
N GLU A 39 29.95 -4.09 20.76
CA GLU A 39 29.87 -3.98 19.30
C GLU A 39 28.45 -4.30 18.78
N PRO A 40 27.80 -5.42 19.16
CA PRO A 40 26.40 -5.67 18.81
C PRO A 40 25.45 -4.53 19.18
N HIS A 41 25.61 -3.92 20.37
CA HIS A 41 24.79 -2.79 20.79
C HIS A 41 25.01 -1.55 19.92
N THR A 42 26.26 -1.29 19.52
CA THR A 42 26.61 -0.20 18.61
C THR A 42 26.02 -0.42 17.22
N ILE A 43 26.10 -1.64 16.68
CA ILE A 43 25.51 -2.01 15.38
C ILE A 43 23.99 -1.83 15.43
N ALA A 44 23.33 -2.34 16.46
CA ALA A 44 21.88 -2.22 16.62
C ALA A 44 21.43 -0.75 16.72
N ALA A 45 22.15 0.09 17.47
CA ALA A 45 21.85 1.51 17.56
C ALA A 45 21.96 2.22 16.20
N ASN A 46 23.05 1.95 15.45
CA ASN A 46 23.26 2.54 14.13
C ASN A 46 22.17 2.12 13.14
N ALA A 47 21.80 0.83 13.13
CA ALA A 47 20.74 0.32 12.27
C ALA A 47 19.38 0.98 12.55
N ILE A 48 19.03 1.16 13.84
CA ILE A 48 17.78 1.83 14.22
C ILE A 48 17.75 3.29 13.72
N GLU A 49 18.85 4.04 13.92
CA GLU A 49 18.93 5.43 13.46
C GLU A 49 18.80 5.55 11.95
N GLN A 50 19.47 4.67 11.20
CA GLN A 50 19.38 4.62 9.75
C GLN A 50 17.96 4.29 9.29
N LEU A 51 17.31 3.28 9.86
CA LEU A 51 15.93 2.92 9.53
C LEU A 51 14.95 4.05 9.83
N VAL A 52 15.12 4.78 10.93
CA VAL A 52 14.27 5.95 11.25
C VAL A 52 14.43 7.05 10.20
N LYS A 53 15.67 7.30 9.75
CA LYS A 53 15.95 8.28 8.70
C LYS A 53 15.33 7.87 7.36
N GLU A 54 15.59 6.66 6.89
CA GLU A 54 15.07 6.14 5.63
C GLU A 54 13.53 6.11 5.62
N ASN A 55 12.90 5.77 6.74
CA ASN A 55 11.45 5.79 6.85
C ASN A 55 10.87 7.22 6.73
N ALA A 56 11.55 8.22 7.29
CA ALA A 56 11.15 9.62 7.15
C ALA A 56 11.27 10.10 5.69
N GLU A 57 12.35 9.72 5.00
CA GLU A 57 12.55 10.02 3.58
C GLU A 57 11.49 9.35 2.69
N LEU A 58 11.20 8.06 2.92
CA LEU A 58 10.15 7.35 2.19
C LEU A 58 8.76 7.98 2.41
N ARG A 59 8.44 8.39 3.63
CA ARG A 59 7.19 9.12 3.91
C ARG A 59 7.13 10.46 3.18
N ALA A 60 8.23 11.20 3.12
CA ALA A 60 8.30 12.46 2.38
C ALA A 60 8.10 12.24 0.87
N GLN A 61 8.74 11.21 0.29
CA GLN A 61 8.56 10.83 -1.11
C GLN A 61 7.12 10.40 -1.41
N LEU A 62 6.49 9.61 -0.53
CA LEU A 62 5.09 9.23 -0.68
C LEU A 62 4.15 10.44 -0.66
N ILE A 63 4.37 11.40 0.26
CA ILE A 63 3.58 12.64 0.30
C ILE A 63 3.80 13.46 -0.98
N ALA A 64 5.03 13.55 -1.48
CA ALA A 64 5.33 14.25 -2.73
C ALA A 64 4.65 13.60 -3.94
N PHE A 65 4.67 12.26 -4.02
CA PHE A 65 3.99 11.50 -5.06
C PHE A 65 2.47 11.68 -5.01
N GLN A 66 1.88 11.61 -3.81
CA GLN A 66 0.45 11.87 -3.61
C GLN A 66 0.06 13.29 -4.03
N LYS A 67 0.86 14.30 -3.67
CA LYS A 67 0.63 15.68 -4.12
C LYS A 67 0.70 15.79 -5.63
N ALA A 68 1.71 15.22 -6.27
CA ALA A 68 1.85 15.22 -7.73
C ALA A 68 0.66 14.55 -8.44
N ALA A 69 0.21 13.40 -7.94
CA ALA A 69 -0.98 12.69 -8.44
C ALA A 69 -2.28 13.50 -8.25
N ASN A 70 -2.43 14.17 -7.11
CA ASN A 70 -3.59 15.02 -6.82
C ASN A 70 -3.54 16.37 -7.58
N THR A 71 -2.38 16.76 -8.11
CA THR A 71 -2.27 17.95 -8.98
C THR A 71 -2.61 17.59 -10.44
N THR A 72 -2.56 16.32 -10.82
CA THR A 72 -2.98 15.82 -12.14
C THR A 72 -4.46 15.43 -12.19
N VAL A 73 -5.12 15.25 -11.04
CA VAL A 73 -6.56 14.99 -10.94
C VAL A 73 -7.15 15.98 -9.95
N ALA A 74 -7.88 16.99 -10.44
CA ALA A 74 -8.55 17.98 -9.59
C ALA A 74 -9.45 17.29 -8.55
N PHE A 75 -8.95 17.17 -7.33
CA PHE A 75 -9.68 16.65 -6.17
C PHE A 75 -10.31 17.83 -5.44
N ASP A 76 -11.63 17.96 -5.53
CA ASP A 76 -12.41 18.91 -4.74
C ASP A 76 -12.83 18.25 -3.42
N PRO A 77 -12.25 18.66 -2.27
CA PRO A 77 -12.58 18.10 -0.96
C PRO A 77 -13.94 18.57 -0.41
N ALA A 78 -14.65 19.49 -1.08
CA ALA A 78 -15.93 20.01 -0.60
C ALA A 78 -17.14 19.11 -0.91
N LYS A 79 -16.96 18.03 -1.68
CA LYS A 79 -18.04 17.07 -1.95
C LYS A 79 -18.21 16.10 -0.78
N LYS A 80 -19.06 16.48 0.18
CA LYS A 80 -19.72 15.53 1.08
C LYS A 80 -20.37 14.44 0.23
N ASP A 81 -20.12 13.18 0.61
CA ASP A 81 -20.67 11.95 0.02
C ASP A 81 -19.87 11.32 -1.13
N SER A 82 -18.53 11.39 -1.09
CA SER A 82 -17.73 10.36 -1.78
C SER A 82 -17.49 9.18 -0.84
N GLU A 83 -18.50 8.32 -0.72
CA GLU A 83 -18.26 6.94 -0.32
C GLU A 83 -17.08 6.40 -1.15
N HIS A 84 -16.09 5.81 -0.47
CA HIS A 84 -14.95 5.16 -1.09
C HIS A 84 -15.38 3.89 -1.83
N THR A 85 -16.14 4.05 -2.91
CA THR A 85 -16.40 3.01 -3.87
C THR A 85 -15.49 3.23 -5.06
N TRP A 86 -14.26 2.72 -4.96
CA TRP A 86 -13.41 2.42 -6.12
C TRP A 86 -14.02 1.29 -6.97
N TYR A 87 -15.32 1.33 -7.23
CA TYR A 87 -15.91 0.56 -8.29
C TYR A 87 -15.53 1.27 -9.57
N THR A 88 -14.51 0.76 -10.26
CA THR A 88 -14.35 1.05 -11.69
C THR A 88 -15.67 0.65 -12.33
N THR A 89 -16.53 1.63 -12.60
CA THR A 89 -17.83 1.40 -13.22
C THR A 89 -17.55 1.13 -14.68
N PHE A 90 -17.60 -0.14 -15.05
CA PHE A 90 -17.57 -0.52 -16.45
C PHE A 90 -18.78 0.10 -17.15
N ALA A 91 -18.55 0.98 -18.10
CA ALA A 91 -19.62 1.58 -18.89
C ALA A 91 -20.24 0.52 -19.81
N LYS A 92 -21.55 0.62 -20.06
CA LYS A 92 -22.19 -0.16 -21.13
C LYS A 92 -21.51 0.14 -22.47
N GLY A 93 -21.15 -0.90 -23.22
CA GLY A 93 -20.35 -0.82 -24.44
C GLY A 93 -18.84 -0.90 -24.21
N ALA A 94 -18.35 -0.89 -22.97
CA ALA A 94 -16.92 -1.04 -22.71
C ALA A 94 -16.43 -2.43 -23.12
N ARG A 95 -15.26 -2.49 -23.77
CA ARG A 95 -14.56 -3.76 -24.03
C ARG A 95 -13.81 -4.21 -22.78
N VAL A 96 -14.01 -5.46 -22.42
CA VAL A 96 -13.45 -6.07 -21.22
C VAL A 96 -12.88 -7.44 -21.53
N CYS A 97 -11.96 -7.90 -20.69
CA CYS A 97 -11.50 -9.28 -20.68
C CYS A 97 -11.54 -9.85 -19.26
N LEU A 98 -11.53 -11.18 -19.15
CA LEU A 98 -11.36 -11.83 -17.87
C LEU A 98 -9.91 -11.72 -17.41
N ARG A 99 -9.70 -11.35 -16.13
CA ARG A 99 -8.36 -11.31 -15.52
C ARG A 99 -7.60 -12.63 -15.62
N ALA A 100 -8.28 -13.74 -15.37
CA ALA A 100 -7.68 -15.07 -15.41
C ALA A 100 -7.39 -15.53 -16.85
N HIS A 101 -8.16 -15.03 -17.82
CA HIS A 101 -8.08 -15.45 -19.22
C HIS A 101 -8.20 -14.24 -20.14
N PRO A 102 -7.12 -13.48 -20.36
CA PRO A 102 -7.17 -12.21 -21.11
C PRO A 102 -7.58 -12.34 -22.59
N TYR A 103 -7.59 -13.56 -23.12
CA TYR A 103 -8.10 -13.89 -24.46
C TYR A 103 -9.63 -13.94 -24.52
N GLN A 104 -10.29 -14.15 -23.39
CA GLN A 104 -11.75 -14.14 -23.28
C GLN A 104 -12.22 -12.69 -23.19
N ARG A 105 -12.56 -12.14 -24.35
CA ARG A 105 -12.94 -10.74 -24.52
C ARG A 105 -14.43 -10.63 -24.74
N GLY A 106 -14.99 -9.51 -24.29
CA GLY A 106 -16.39 -9.23 -24.46
C GLY A 106 -16.72 -7.76 -24.29
N THR A 107 -17.99 -7.45 -24.46
CA THR A 107 -18.53 -6.11 -24.34
C THR A 107 -19.54 -6.08 -23.20
N VAL A 108 -19.48 -5.02 -22.39
CA VAL A 108 -20.39 -4.84 -21.27
C VAL A 108 -21.78 -4.45 -21.79
N SER A 109 -22.78 -5.28 -21.55
CA SER A 109 -24.15 -5.00 -21.99
C SER A 109 -25.01 -4.45 -20.85
N ASN A 110 -24.74 -4.85 -19.60
CA ASN A 110 -25.46 -4.34 -18.44
C ASN A 110 -24.61 -4.38 -17.16
N THR A 111 -25.00 -3.57 -16.17
CA THR A 111 -24.37 -3.55 -14.84
C THR A 111 -25.44 -3.57 -13.76
N ARG A 112 -25.18 -4.25 -12.64
CA ARG A 112 -26.06 -4.23 -11.47
C ARG A 112 -25.24 -4.35 -10.19
N ILE A 113 -25.74 -3.72 -9.13
CA ILE A 113 -25.21 -3.86 -7.78
C ILE A 113 -26.15 -4.78 -7.02
N ASP A 114 -25.61 -5.84 -6.44
CA ASP A 114 -26.32 -6.81 -5.63
C ASP A 114 -25.77 -6.73 -4.19
N ASP A 115 -26.64 -6.57 -3.19
CA ASP A 115 -26.24 -6.42 -1.78
C ASP A 115 -25.46 -7.64 -1.24
N ARG A 116 -25.70 -8.84 -1.79
CA ARG A 116 -25.00 -10.08 -1.40
C ARG A 116 -23.76 -10.36 -2.24
N HIS A 117 -23.79 -10.00 -3.53
CA HIS A 117 -22.75 -10.41 -4.49
C HIS A 117 -21.83 -9.28 -4.96
N GLY A 118 -22.14 -8.04 -4.58
CA GLY A 118 -21.44 -6.83 -4.99
C GLY A 118 -21.74 -6.41 -6.43
N HIS A 119 -20.79 -5.72 -7.05
CA HIS A 119 -20.94 -5.21 -8.42
C HIS A 119 -20.77 -6.33 -9.46
N LEU A 120 -21.84 -6.63 -10.19
CA LEU A 120 -21.92 -7.63 -11.26
C LEU A 120 -22.07 -6.94 -12.62
N ILE A 121 -21.34 -7.44 -13.61
CA ILE A 121 -21.27 -6.92 -14.97
C ILE A 121 -21.72 -8.03 -15.92
N PHE A 122 -22.73 -7.76 -16.73
CA PHE A 122 -23.15 -8.68 -17.79
C PHE A 122 -22.28 -8.45 -19.01
N VAL A 123 -21.48 -9.47 -19.36
CA VAL A 123 -20.52 -9.42 -20.46
C VAL A 123 -21.03 -10.29 -21.60
N CYS A 124 -21.12 -9.69 -22.78
CA CYS A 124 -21.36 -10.38 -24.03
C CYS A 124 -20.01 -10.77 -24.63
N PHE A 125 -19.67 -12.06 -24.64
CA PHE A 125 -18.35 -12.51 -25.09
C PHE A 125 -18.27 -12.52 -26.62
N GLU A 126 -17.09 -12.20 -27.16
CA GLU A 126 -16.85 -12.18 -28.61
C GLU A 126 -16.72 -13.60 -29.20
N SER A 127 -16.41 -14.59 -28.36
CA SER A 127 -16.27 -15.98 -28.77
C SER A 127 -17.62 -16.68 -28.82
N GLU A 128 -17.93 -17.35 -29.94
CA GLU A 128 -19.15 -18.17 -30.08
C GLU A 128 -19.20 -19.37 -29.12
N PHE A 129 -18.05 -19.74 -28.54
CA PHE A 129 -17.94 -20.84 -27.57
C PHE A 129 -18.15 -20.39 -26.12
N GLU A 130 -18.29 -19.08 -25.87
CA GLU A 130 -18.47 -18.52 -24.54
C GLU A 130 -19.86 -17.94 -24.38
N GLU A 131 -20.55 -18.40 -23.35
CA GLU A 131 -21.87 -17.89 -23.02
C GLU A 131 -21.79 -16.52 -22.35
N ASP A 132 -22.68 -15.63 -22.78
CA ASP A 132 -22.94 -14.35 -22.15
C ASP A 132 -23.40 -14.54 -20.71
N ARG A 133 -22.73 -13.87 -19.76
CA ARG A 133 -22.98 -14.11 -18.32
C ARG A 133 -22.63 -12.93 -17.44
N TRP A 134 -23.15 -12.99 -16.22
CA TRP A 134 -22.80 -12.07 -15.14
C TRP A 134 -21.44 -12.43 -14.54
N VAL A 135 -20.52 -11.46 -14.53
CA VAL A 135 -19.17 -11.59 -13.98
C VAL A 135 -18.98 -10.53 -12.90
N LYS A 136 -18.30 -10.88 -11.79
CA LYS A 136 -17.95 -9.89 -10.76
C LYS A 136 -16.98 -8.86 -11.34
N ALA A 137 -17.23 -7.58 -11.10
CA ALA A 137 -16.39 -6.48 -11.61
C ALA A 137 -14.89 -6.68 -11.32
N ARG A 138 -14.55 -7.21 -10.14
CA ARG A 138 -13.16 -7.52 -9.74
C ARG A 138 -12.44 -8.58 -10.59
N ASN A 139 -13.17 -9.37 -11.38
CA ASN A 139 -12.63 -10.40 -12.26
C ASN A 139 -12.47 -9.91 -13.70
N LEU A 140 -12.81 -8.65 -13.97
CA LEU A 140 -12.74 -8.03 -15.29
C LEU A 140 -11.62 -6.98 -15.32
N GLU A 141 -11.06 -6.82 -16.50
CA GLU A 141 -10.14 -5.74 -16.85
C GLU A 141 -10.64 -5.02 -18.09
N LEU A 142 -10.44 -3.70 -18.14
CA LEU A 142 -10.76 -2.89 -19.30
C LEU A 142 -9.74 -3.18 -20.40
N VAL A 143 -10.22 -3.54 -21.58
CA VAL A 143 -9.40 -3.62 -22.77
C VAL A 143 -9.42 -2.25 -23.42
N PRO A 144 -8.25 -1.58 -23.59
CA PRO A 144 -8.22 -0.28 -24.24
C PRO A 144 -8.86 -0.34 -25.62
N GLY A 145 -9.70 0.65 -25.90
CA GLY A 145 -10.19 0.92 -27.26
C GLY A 145 -9.00 1.10 -28.21
N LYS A 146 -9.15 0.66 -29.46
CA LYS A 146 -8.32 1.21 -30.54
C LYS A 146 -8.88 2.59 -30.87
#